data_AF-A0A7C5WZT4-F1
#
_entry.id   AF-A0A7C5WZT4-F1
#
_cell.length_a   1.000
_cell.length_b   1.000
_cell.length_c   1.000
_cell.angle_alpha   90.00
_cell.angle_beta   90.00
_cell.angle_gamma   90.00
#
_symmetry.space_group_name_H-M   'P 1'
#
loop_
_entity.id
_entity.type
_entity.pdbx_description
1 polymer ?
#
loop_
_entity_poly.entity_id
_entity_poly.type
_entity_poly.pdbx_seq_one_letter_code
_entity_poly.pdbx_strand_id
1 'polypeptide(L)'
;MRIALLSLLFLALSLLAVSQGIVIPLRPPAPEEVLGFLAGMNLPPAFKSALAEAFTSAFATGRATTTVTLLLLQDLTAIPPDKAERGLEIIRYAISQGFIVDTGLAGSSMINEARKLLALGRAWEEIEYVLGLRLNFLLATRSTLARYGLIQVGKIGPDVPLTPADRFVLEVAWAVGDFVLWEGGDPGDPRILTFVQERLNRLCGVGVLPADVAQLAAALTPEILHEIVRLVFQPMERR
;
A
#
# COMPACT_ATOMS: atom_id res chain seq x y z
N MET A 1 -11.49 -10.46 -34.73
CA MET A 1 -10.72 -11.35 -33.82
C MET A 1 -10.26 -10.66 -32.53
N ARG A 2 -9.63 -9.48 -32.55
CA ARG A 2 -9.15 -8.79 -31.32
C ARG A 2 -10.25 -8.49 -30.28
N ILE A 3 -11.44 -8.07 -30.71
CA ILE A 3 -12.57 -7.78 -29.80
C ILE A 3 -13.10 -9.07 -29.16
N ALA A 4 -13.25 -10.15 -29.94
CA ALA A 4 -13.69 -11.45 -29.41
C ALA A 4 -12.70 -12.04 -28.40
N LEU A 5 -11.39 -11.86 -28.63
CA LEU A 5 -10.34 -12.26 -27.70
C LEU A 5 -10.37 -11.45 -26.39
N LEU A 6 -10.64 -10.14 -26.46
CA LEU A 6 -10.83 -9.29 -25.29
C LEU A 6 -12.08 -9.67 -24.50
N SER A 7 -13.19 -9.98 -25.17
CA SER A 7 -14.42 -10.46 -24.54
C SER A 7 -14.23 -11.82 -23.87
N LEU A 8 -13.48 -12.73 -24.50
CA LEU A 8 -13.14 -14.05 -23.94
C LEU A 8 -12.18 -13.93 -22.74
N LEU A 9 -11.23 -12.99 -22.78
CA LEU A 9 -10.36 -12.71 -21.63
C LEU A 9 -11.16 -12.14 -20.45
N PHE A 10 -12.07 -11.21 -20.72
CA PHE A 10 -12.94 -10.62 -19.69
C PHE A 10 -13.90 -11.66 -19.09
N LEU A 11 -14.43 -12.56 -19.93
CA LEU A 11 -15.28 -13.66 -19.49
C LEU A 11 -14.50 -14.71 -18.69
N ALA A 12 -13.26 -15.00 -19.08
CA ALA A 12 -12.39 -15.92 -18.34
C ALA A 12 -11.97 -15.35 -16.98
N LEU A 13 -11.66 -14.06 -16.90
CA LEU A 13 -11.36 -13.37 -15.64
C LEU A 13 -12.58 -13.29 -14.71
N SER A 14 -13.79 -13.10 -15.24
CA SER A 14 -15.01 -13.08 -14.43
C SER A 14 -15.44 -14.49 -13.97
N LEU A 15 -15.22 -15.53 -14.78
CA LEU A 15 -15.49 -16.92 -14.39
C LEU A 15 -14.51 -17.44 -13.32
N LEU A 16 -13.24 -17.03 -13.36
CA LEU A 16 -12.26 -17.33 -12.31
C LEU A 16 -12.55 -16.62 -10.98
N ALA A 17 -13.14 -15.43 -11.01
CA ALA A 17 -13.57 -14.72 -9.80
C ALA A 17 -14.76 -15.41 -9.10
N VAL A 18 -15.71 -15.96 -9.88
CA VAL A 18 -16.89 -16.64 -9.36
C VAL A 18 -16.54 -17.98 -8.69
N SER A 19 -15.52 -18.71 -9.15
CA SER A 19 -15.15 -20.00 -8.55
C SER A 19 -14.47 -19.89 -7.17
N GLN A 20 -14.12 -18.69 -6.72
CA GLN A 20 -13.58 -18.42 -5.37
C GLN A 20 -14.50 -17.56 -4.50
N GLY A 21 -15.74 -17.29 -4.94
CA GLY A 21 -16.65 -16.42 -4.19
C GLY A 21 -16.20 -14.95 -4.11
N ILE A 22 -15.21 -14.54 -4.91
CA ILE A 22 -14.70 -13.17 -4.93
C ILE A 22 -15.63 -12.35 -5.84
N VAL A 23 -16.61 -11.69 -5.22
CA VAL A 23 -17.48 -10.74 -5.92
C VAL A 23 -16.72 -9.43 -6.09
N ILE A 24 -16.14 -9.22 -7.27
CA ILE A 24 -15.62 -7.89 -7.65
C ILE A 24 -16.84 -7.00 -7.96
N PRO A 25 -17.08 -5.92 -7.18
CA PRO A 25 -18.27 -5.12 -7.39
C PRO A 25 -18.16 -4.37 -8.73
N LEU A 26 -19.25 -4.39 -9.51
CA LEU A 26 -19.34 -3.75 -10.84
C LEU A 26 -19.22 -2.22 -10.79
N ARG A 27 -19.41 -1.64 -9.60
CA ARG A 27 -19.16 -0.22 -9.28
C ARG A 27 -18.37 -0.15 -7.98
N PRO A 28 -17.49 0.86 -7.78
CA PRO A 28 -16.91 1.09 -6.46
C PRO A 28 -18.01 1.25 -5.40
N PRO A 29 -17.91 0.57 -4.24
CA PRO A 29 -18.87 0.74 -3.17
C PRO A 29 -18.78 2.16 -2.61
N ALA A 30 -19.90 2.68 -2.12
CA ALA A 30 -19.92 3.94 -1.41
C ALA A 30 -19.16 3.80 -0.06
N PRO A 31 -18.53 4.87 0.46
CA PRO A 31 -17.86 4.84 1.75
C PRO A 31 -18.71 4.24 2.88
N GLU A 32 -20.00 4.57 2.91
CA GLU A 32 -20.95 4.10 3.93
C GLU A 32 -21.16 2.58 3.88
N GLU A 33 -21.10 1.97 2.69
CA GLU A 33 -21.21 0.51 2.54
C GLU A 33 -19.99 -0.19 3.17
N VAL A 34 -18.80 0.36 2.97
CA VAL A 34 -17.56 -0.17 3.56
C VAL A 34 -17.55 -0.01 5.07
N LEU A 35 -17.94 1.16 5.57
CA LEU A 35 -18.02 1.44 7.01
C LEU A 35 -19.13 0.61 7.69
N GLY A 36 -20.24 0.38 7.00
CA GLY A 36 -21.30 -0.51 7.45
C GLY A 36 -20.83 -1.96 7.57
N PHE A 37 -20.03 -2.43 6.61
CA PHE A 37 -19.40 -3.75 6.71
C PHE A 37 -18.45 -3.83 7.91
N LEU A 38 -17.56 -2.84 8.08
CA LEU A 38 -16.66 -2.76 9.23
C LEU A 38 -17.42 -2.82 10.57
N ALA A 39 -18.55 -2.11 10.68
CA ALA A 39 -19.36 -2.10 11.88
C ALA A 39 -19.90 -3.51 12.26
N GLY A 40 -20.18 -4.35 11.25
CA GLY A 40 -20.64 -5.73 11.42
C GLY A 40 -19.56 -6.75 11.77
N MET A 41 -18.27 -6.39 11.66
CA MET A 41 -17.18 -7.30 12.00
C MET A 41 -17.08 -7.58 13.50
N ASN A 42 -16.62 -8.79 13.84
CA ASN A 42 -16.36 -9.22 15.20
C ASN A 42 -15.02 -8.65 15.73
N LEU A 43 -14.95 -7.33 15.89
CA LEU A 43 -13.80 -6.59 16.40
C LEU A 43 -14.22 -5.73 17.60
N PRO A 44 -13.29 -5.33 18.50
CA PRO A 44 -13.62 -4.47 19.63
C PRO A 44 -14.31 -3.17 19.19
N PRO A 45 -15.39 -2.73 19.85
CA PRO A 45 -16.16 -1.54 19.43
C PRO A 45 -15.31 -0.27 19.31
N ALA A 46 -14.41 -0.04 20.27
CA ALA A 46 -13.50 1.11 20.25
C ALA A 46 -12.56 1.08 19.03
N PHE A 47 -12.04 -0.10 18.70
CA PHE A 47 -11.19 -0.30 17.53
C PHE A 47 -11.94 -0.03 16.22
N LYS A 48 -13.17 -0.56 16.09
CA LYS A 48 -14.02 -0.28 14.91
C LYS A 48 -14.27 1.20 14.73
N SER A 49 -14.54 1.93 15.81
CA SER A 49 -14.75 3.39 15.74
C SER A 49 -13.51 4.13 15.25
N ALA A 50 -12.34 3.82 15.83
CA ALA A 50 -11.08 4.45 15.43
C ALA A 50 -10.68 4.11 13.98
N LEU A 51 -10.94 2.89 13.54
CA LEU A 51 -10.67 2.46 12.19
C LEU A 51 -11.66 3.07 11.18
N ALA A 52 -12.93 3.22 11.56
CA ALA A 52 -13.94 3.89 10.76
C ALA A 52 -13.56 5.36 10.51
N GLU A 53 -13.16 6.09 11.56
CA GLU A 53 -12.68 7.47 11.44
C GLU A 53 -11.48 7.58 10.49
N ALA A 54 -10.48 6.70 10.67
CA ALA A 54 -9.31 6.66 9.79
C ALA A 54 -9.69 6.42 8.33
N PHE A 55 -10.59 5.46 8.05
CA PHE A 55 -11.04 5.18 6.69
C PHE A 55 -11.90 6.29 6.09
N THR A 56 -12.76 6.95 6.87
CA THR A 56 -13.51 8.12 6.40
C THR A 56 -12.56 9.18 5.83
N SER A 57 -11.52 9.54 6.59
CA SER A 57 -10.51 10.50 6.15
C SER A 57 -9.69 9.98 4.97
N ALA A 58 -9.31 8.69 4.98
CA ALA A 58 -8.51 8.09 3.91
C ALA A 58 -9.29 8.03 2.58
N PHE A 59 -10.60 7.76 2.61
CA PHE A 59 -11.45 7.78 1.42
C PHE A 59 -11.61 9.20 0.89
N ALA A 60 -11.82 10.18 1.78
CA ALA A 60 -11.99 11.58 1.40
C ALA A 60 -10.72 12.17 0.75
N THR A 61 -9.53 11.72 1.17
CA THR A 61 -8.25 12.21 0.67
C THR A 61 -7.64 11.34 -0.43
N GLY A 62 -8.23 10.19 -0.76
CA GLY A 62 -7.70 9.25 -1.76
C GLY A 62 -6.51 8.40 -1.29
N ARG A 63 -6.30 8.30 0.04
CA ARG A 63 -5.26 7.46 0.66
C ARG A 63 -5.64 5.98 0.71
N ALA A 64 -6.93 5.69 0.58
CA ALA A 64 -7.47 4.35 0.41
C ALA A 64 -8.62 4.38 -0.60
N THR A 65 -8.84 3.29 -1.33
CA THR A 65 -10.06 3.13 -2.14
C THR A 65 -11.08 2.25 -1.42
N THR A 66 -12.37 2.56 -1.62
CA THR A 66 -13.47 1.83 -0.99
C THR A 66 -13.53 0.37 -1.46
N THR A 67 -13.32 0.12 -2.75
CA THR A 67 -13.32 -1.24 -3.33
C THR A 67 -12.28 -2.15 -2.68
N VAL A 68 -11.00 -1.72 -2.67
CA VAL A 68 -9.91 -2.55 -2.15
C VAL A 68 -10.03 -2.74 -0.64
N THR A 69 -10.48 -1.70 0.07
CA THR A 69 -10.73 -1.78 1.51
C THR A 69 -11.84 -2.77 1.84
N LEU A 70 -12.98 -2.71 1.13
CA LEU A 70 -14.08 -3.67 1.36
C LEU A 70 -13.63 -5.12 1.11
N LEU A 71 -12.89 -5.34 0.03
CA LEU A 71 -12.39 -6.68 -0.28
C LEU A 71 -11.42 -7.18 0.81
N LEU A 72 -10.54 -6.33 1.33
CA LEU A 72 -9.71 -6.70 2.48
C LEU A 72 -10.58 -7.09 3.68
N LEU A 73 -11.58 -6.27 4.05
CA LEU A 73 -12.43 -6.56 5.20
C LEU A 73 -13.18 -7.89 5.04
N GLN A 74 -13.62 -8.22 3.82
CA GLN A 74 -14.24 -9.50 3.49
C GLN A 74 -13.24 -10.65 3.65
N ASP A 75 -12.03 -10.52 3.09
CA ASP A 75 -10.97 -11.52 3.22
C ASP A 75 -10.63 -11.78 4.70
N LEU A 76 -10.66 -10.74 5.54
CA LEU A 76 -10.38 -10.83 6.97
C LEU A 76 -11.48 -11.50 7.81
N THR A 77 -12.69 -11.71 7.27
CA THR A 77 -13.75 -12.43 8.01
C THR A 77 -13.43 -13.91 8.23
N ALA A 78 -12.55 -14.48 7.41
CA ALA A 78 -12.05 -15.84 7.55
C ALA A 78 -10.86 -15.95 8.52
N ILE A 79 -10.35 -14.83 9.03
CA ILE A 79 -9.18 -14.76 9.90
C ILE A 79 -9.62 -14.60 11.36
N PRO A 80 -8.92 -15.21 12.34
CA PRO A 80 -9.21 -14.98 13.76
C PRO A 80 -9.24 -13.47 14.09
N PRO A 81 -10.23 -12.99 14.86
CA PRO A 81 -10.40 -11.57 15.15
C PRO A 81 -9.18 -10.84 15.70
N ASP A 82 -8.46 -11.48 16.62
CA ASP A 82 -7.24 -10.95 17.25
C ASP A 82 -6.09 -10.76 16.25
N LYS A 83 -6.05 -11.62 15.23
CA LYS A 83 -5.11 -11.55 14.12
C LYS A 83 -5.51 -10.42 13.18
N ALA A 84 -6.76 -10.41 12.73
CA ALA A 84 -7.29 -9.37 11.85
C ALA A 84 -7.12 -7.96 12.44
N GLU A 85 -7.39 -7.79 13.74
CA GLU A 85 -7.20 -6.53 14.47
C GLU A 85 -5.76 -6.02 14.36
N ARG A 86 -4.76 -6.88 14.59
CA ARG A 86 -3.34 -6.49 14.50
C ARG A 86 -2.92 -6.04 13.11
N GLY A 87 -3.37 -6.73 12.07
CA GLY A 87 -3.10 -6.31 10.69
C GLY A 87 -3.77 -4.98 10.34
N LEU A 88 -5.02 -4.80 10.78
CA LEU A 88 -5.77 -3.56 10.59
C LEU A 88 -5.17 -2.40 11.39
N GLU A 89 -4.57 -2.65 12.55
CA GLU A 89 -3.88 -1.63 13.34
C GLU A 89 -2.65 -1.07 12.62
N ILE A 90 -1.88 -1.90 11.91
CA ILE A 90 -0.77 -1.43 11.05
C ILE A 90 -1.28 -0.48 9.97
N ILE A 91 -2.39 -0.86 9.31
CA ILE A 91 -3.02 -0.04 8.26
C ILE A 91 -3.55 1.27 8.87
N ARG A 92 -4.25 1.20 10.00
CA ARG A 92 -4.77 2.37 10.72
C ARG A 92 -3.65 3.33 11.10
N TYR A 93 -2.54 2.80 11.61
CA TYR A 93 -1.37 3.60 11.94
C TYR A 93 -0.78 4.27 10.70
N ALA A 94 -0.60 3.55 9.58
CA ALA A 94 -0.12 4.15 8.34
C ALA A 94 -1.03 5.30 7.85
N ILE A 95 -2.35 5.12 7.92
CA ILE A 95 -3.33 6.18 7.61
C ILE A 95 -3.16 7.38 8.54
N SER A 96 -3.03 7.15 9.85
CA SER A 96 -2.81 8.22 10.84
C SER A 96 -1.53 9.01 10.57
N GLN A 97 -0.53 8.34 9.98
CA GLN A 97 0.71 8.94 9.52
C GLN A 97 0.58 9.59 8.13
N GLY A 98 -0.62 9.71 7.58
CA GLY A 98 -0.88 10.35 6.29
C GLY A 98 -0.36 9.55 5.09
N PHE A 99 -0.08 8.26 5.22
CA PHE A 99 0.37 7.46 4.07
C PHE A 99 -0.79 6.99 3.20
N ILE A 100 -0.49 6.78 1.92
CA ILE A 100 -1.37 6.06 1.01
C ILE A 100 -1.24 4.58 1.32
N VAL A 101 -2.34 3.93 1.70
CA VAL A 101 -2.38 2.49 2.00
C VAL A 101 -2.96 1.67 0.85
N ASP A 102 -3.69 2.34 -0.06
CA ASP A 102 -4.22 1.76 -1.28
C ASP A 102 -4.30 2.76 -2.45
N THR A 103 -4.10 2.26 -3.67
CA THR A 103 -4.17 3.03 -4.92
C THR A 103 -5.11 2.40 -5.95
N GLY A 104 -6.02 1.53 -5.51
CA GLY A 104 -6.95 0.79 -6.37
C GLY A 104 -6.41 -0.56 -6.86
N LEU A 105 -7.22 -1.26 -7.64
CA LEU A 105 -7.04 -2.68 -8.00
C LEU A 105 -5.77 -3.01 -8.79
N ALA A 106 -5.17 -2.03 -9.47
CA ALA A 106 -4.02 -2.23 -10.35
C ALA A 106 -2.69 -1.74 -9.74
N GLY A 107 -2.70 -1.25 -8.50
CA GLY A 107 -1.51 -0.63 -7.90
C GLY A 107 -0.84 -1.46 -6.80
N SER A 108 0.46 -1.25 -6.63
CA SER A 108 1.21 -1.77 -5.48
C SER A 108 0.83 -0.98 -4.23
N SER A 109 0.20 -1.65 -3.28
CA SER A 109 -0.26 -1.02 -2.05
C SER A 109 -0.25 -1.99 -0.89
N MET A 110 -0.31 -1.46 0.32
CA MET A 110 -0.19 -2.26 1.52
C MET A 110 -1.41 -3.18 1.68
N ILE A 111 -2.60 -2.67 1.33
CA ILE A 111 -3.81 -3.49 1.32
C ILE A 111 -3.75 -4.56 0.22
N ASN A 112 -3.32 -4.22 -0.99
CA ASN A 112 -3.22 -5.20 -2.08
C ASN A 112 -2.18 -6.29 -1.78
N GLU A 113 -1.07 -5.97 -1.12
CA GLU A 113 -0.07 -6.96 -0.70
C GLU A 113 -0.65 -7.94 0.33
N ALA A 114 -1.34 -7.45 1.37
CA ALA A 114 -2.00 -8.32 2.34
C ALA A 114 -3.00 -9.27 1.68
N ARG A 115 -3.85 -8.73 0.79
CA ARG A 115 -4.84 -9.52 0.05
C ARG A 115 -4.18 -10.57 -0.85
N LYS A 116 -3.10 -10.20 -1.54
CA LYS A 116 -2.32 -11.14 -2.36
C LYS A 116 -1.76 -12.28 -1.51
N LEU A 117 -1.17 -11.99 -0.36
CA LEU A 117 -0.60 -13.02 0.51
C LEU A 117 -1.68 -13.92 1.13
N LEU A 118 -2.85 -13.37 1.46
CA LEU A 118 -4.03 -14.14 1.89
C LEU A 118 -4.49 -15.10 0.78
N ALA A 119 -4.62 -14.61 -0.45
CA ALA A 119 -5.00 -15.44 -1.60
C ALA A 119 -3.97 -16.55 -1.91
N LEU A 120 -2.69 -16.30 -1.60
CA LEU A 120 -1.61 -17.29 -1.70
C LEU A 120 -1.56 -18.27 -0.51
N GLY A 121 -2.45 -18.13 0.48
CA GLY A 121 -2.51 -19.02 1.65
C GLY A 121 -1.30 -18.89 2.58
N ARG A 122 -0.64 -17.71 2.61
CA ARG A 122 0.50 -17.48 3.52
C ARG A 122 0.02 -17.44 4.97
N ALA A 123 0.92 -17.81 5.88
CA ALA A 123 0.65 -17.76 7.31
C ALA A 123 0.41 -16.32 7.76
N TRP A 124 -0.49 -16.12 8.74
CA TRP A 124 -0.83 -14.77 9.20
C TRP A 124 0.38 -14.03 9.77
N GLU A 125 1.24 -14.73 10.49
CA GLU A 125 2.47 -14.18 11.08
C GLU A 125 3.38 -13.57 10.01
N GLU A 126 3.41 -14.19 8.82
CA GLU A 126 4.15 -13.65 7.68
C GLU A 126 3.48 -12.43 7.08
N ILE A 127 2.15 -12.44 6.95
CA ILE A 127 1.38 -11.29 6.43
C ILE A 127 1.58 -10.08 7.34
N GLU A 128 1.44 -10.26 8.66
CA GLU A 128 1.68 -9.23 9.68
C GLU A 128 3.11 -8.70 9.61
N TYR A 129 4.09 -9.58 9.46
CA TYR A 129 5.49 -9.20 9.29
C TYR A 129 5.72 -8.36 8.02
N VAL A 130 5.19 -8.79 6.86
CA VAL A 130 5.30 -8.04 5.61
C VAL A 130 4.61 -6.68 5.72
N LEU A 131 3.43 -6.61 6.33
CA LEU A 131 2.74 -5.34 6.58
C LEU A 131 3.58 -4.40 7.44
N GLY A 132 4.18 -4.91 8.52
CA GLY A 132 5.09 -4.15 9.37
C GLY A 132 6.30 -3.62 8.61
N LEU A 133 6.92 -4.45 7.76
CA LEU A 133 8.01 -4.02 6.90
C LEU A 133 7.58 -2.92 5.92
N ARG A 134 6.40 -3.04 5.29
CA ARG A 134 5.89 -2.01 4.36
C ARG A 134 5.66 -0.68 5.06
N LEU A 135 5.11 -0.71 6.27
CA LEU A 135 5.01 0.49 7.10
C LEU A 135 6.41 1.08 7.39
N ASN A 136 7.38 0.26 7.76
CA ASN A 136 8.74 0.73 8.03
C ASN A 136 9.40 1.33 6.77
N PHE A 137 9.20 0.74 5.59
CA PHE A 137 9.67 1.31 4.33
C PHE A 137 9.05 2.69 4.07
N LEU A 138 7.76 2.88 4.32
CA LEU A 138 7.11 4.19 4.18
C LEU A 138 7.69 5.23 5.15
N LEU A 139 7.85 4.86 6.43
CA LEU A 139 8.42 5.72 7.47
C LEU A 139 9.87 6.10 7.15
N ALA A 140 10.70 5.11 6.84
CA ALA A 140 12.11 5.30 6.50
C ALA A 140 12.27 6.15 5.24
N THR A 141 11.50 5.85 4.19
CA THR A 141 11.55 6.61 2.93
C THR A 141 11.20 8.08 3.15
N ARG A 142 10.10 8.38 3.84
CA ARG A 142 9.73 9.77 4.14
C ARG A 142 10.83 10.48 4.94
N SER A 143 11.33 9.85 5.99
CA SER A 143 12.37 10.40 6.87
C SER A 143 13.66 10.68 6.10
N THR A 144 14.12 9.74 5.29
CA THR A 144 15.34 9.88 4.49
C THR A 144 15.17 10.94 3.41
N LEU A 145 14.13 10.86 2.57
CA LEU A 145 13.94 11.85 1.51
C LEU A 145 13.83 13.28 2.05
N ALA A 146 13.20 13.46 3.21
CA ALA A 146 13.14 14.76 3.89
C ALA A 146 14.51 15.24 4.35
N ARG A 147 15.32 14.35 4.94
CA ARG A 147 16.68 14.66 5.42
C ARG A 147 17.60 15.10 4.30
N TYR A 148 17.49 14.49 3.13
CA TYR A 148 18.27 14.86 1.93
C TYR A 148 17.63 16.02 1.15
N GLY A 149 16.54 16.63 1.64
CA GLY A 149 15.89 17.78 1.02
C GLY A 149 15.15 17.47 -0.28
N LEU A 150 14.89 16.19 -0.59
CA LEU A 150 14.16 15.77 -1.79
C LEU A 150 12.65 15.98 -1.66
N ILE A 151 12.14 16.02 -0.43
CA ILE A 151 10.76 16.40 -0.13
C ILE A 151 10.73 17.37 1.06
N GLN A 152 9.69 18.20 1.13
CA GLN A 152 9.38 18.95 2.34
C GLN A 152 8.33 18.20 3.15
N VAL A 153 8.59 18.03 4.45
CA VAL A 153 7.61 17.45 5.37
C VAL A 153 6.74 18.59 5.90
N GLY A 154 5.55 18.72 5.31
CA GLY A 154 4.51 19.61 5.81
C GLY A 154 3.72 18.99 6.97
N LYS A 155 2.47 19.43 7.13
CA LYS A 155 1.53 18.81 8.08
C LYS A 155 1.32 17.34 7.70
N ILE A 156 1.41 16.45 8.68
CA ILE A 156 1.12 15.01 8.52
C ILE A 156 -0.25 14.72 9.10
N GLY A 157 -1.03 13.90 8.41
CA GLY A 157 -2.29 13.37 8.93
C GLY A 157 -3.21 12.83 7.84
N PRO A 158 -4.25 12.08 8.23
CA PRO A 158 -5.18 11.46 7.30
C PRO A 158 -6.07 12.48 6.57
N ASP A 159 -6.31 13.65 7.16
CA ASP A 159 -7.11 14.74 6.57
C ASP A 159 -6.29 15.72 5.71
N VAL A 160 -4.98 15.54 5.64
CA VAL A 160 -4.11 16.40 4.83
C VAL A 160 -4.28 16.02 3.36
N PRO A 161 -4.51 16.98 2.45
CA PRO A 161 -4.62 16.69 1.02
C PRO A 161 -3.37 15.98 0.47
N LEU A 162 -3.59 15.09 -0.49
CA LEU A 162 -2.51 14.39 -1.18
C LEU A 162 -1.68 15.34 -2.04
N THR A 163 -0.36 15.13 -2.00
CA THR A 163 0.62 15.84 -2.81
C THR A 163 1.39 14.87 -3.72
N PRO A 164 2.02 15.34 -4.80
CA PRO A 164 2.93 14.51 -5.60
C PRO A 164 4.06 13.87 -4.77
N ALA A 165 4.51 14.56 -3.71
CA ALA A 165 5.53 14.03 -2.80
C ALA A 165 5.05 12.79 -2.03
N ASP A 166 3.77 12.73 -1.63
CA ASP A 166 3.20 11.54 -0.98
C ASP A 166 3.23 10.32 -1.90
N ARG A 167 2.92 10.52 -3.18
CA ARG A 167 2.99 9.46 -4.18
C ARG A 167 4.43 9.06 -4.47
N PHE A 168 5.35 10.01 -4.53
CA PHE A 168 6.78 9.71 -4.70
C PHE A 168 7.32 8.89 -3.52
N VAL A 169 7.01 9.25 -2.28
CA VAL A 169 7.35 8.48 -1.08
C VAL A 169 6.82 7.05 -1.17
N LEU A 170 5.54 6.89 -1.54
CA LEU A 170 4.92 5.59 -1.73
C LEU A 170 5.71 4.74 -2.74
N GLU A 171 5.96 5.28 -3.94
CA GLU A 171 6.58 4.49 -5.02
C GLU A 171 8.05 4.17 -4.76
N VAL A 172 8.80 5.08 -4.12
CA VAL A 172 10.17 4.78 -3.67
C VAL A 172 10.16 3.70 -2.60
N ALA A 173 9.28 3.80 -1.60
CA ALA A 173 9.17 2.79 -0.54
C ALA A 173 8.81 1.41 -1.10
N TRP A 174 7.91 1.34 -2.08
CA TRP A 174 7.57 0.09 -2.77
C TRP A 174 8.71 -0.44 -3.61
N ALA A 175 9.38 0.41 -4.39
CA ALA A 175 10.48 0.00 -5.25
C ALA A 175 11.65 -0.59 -4.42
N VAL A 176 12.03 0.10 -3.35
CA VAL A 176 13.08 -0.37 -2.43
C VAL A 176 12.64 -1.66 -1.73
N GLY A 177 11.41 -1.69 -1.21
CA GLY A 177 10.88 -2.88 -0.53
C GLY A 177 10.76 -4.09 -1.46
N ASP A 178 10.34 -3.92 -2.70
CA ASP A 178 10.21 -5.04 -3.65
C ASP A 178 11.58 -5.59 -4.05
N PHE A 179 12.56 -4.71 -4.23
CA PHE A 179 13.93 -5.14 -4.51
C PHE A 179 14.50 -6.00 -3.37
N VAL A 180 14.33 -5.56 -2.12
CA VAL A 180 14.86 -6.26 -0.94
C VAL A 180 14.07 -7.54 -0.63
N LEU A 181 12.74 -7.51 -0.72
CA LEU A 181 11.89 -8.62 -0.27
C LEU A 181 11.67 -9.68 -1.34
N TRP A 182 11.65 -9.31 -2.62
CA TRP A 182 11.19 -10.19 -3.69
C TRP A 182 12.24 -10.45 -4.77
N GLU A 183 13.11 -9.49 -5.07
CA GLU A 183 14.16 -9.66 -6.10
C GLU A 183 15.45 -10.31 -5.54
N GLY A 184 15.47 -10.65 -4.25
CA GLY A 184 16.64 -11.24 -3.58
C GLY A 184 17.83 -10.27 -3.50
N GLY A 185 17.57 -8.96 -3.58
CA GLY A 185 18.59 -7.92 -3.45
C GLY A 185 19.06 -7.78 -2.01
N ASP A 186 20.36 -7.84 -1.79
CA ASP A 186 20.96 -7.59 -0.48
C ASP A 186 20.95 -6.08 -0.16
N PRO A 187 20.92 -5.65 1.12
CA PRO A 187 20.87 -4.23 1.50
C PRO A 187 21.97 -3.32 0.94
N GLY A 188 23.09 -3.89 0.49
CA GLY A 188 24.20 -3.17 -0.15
C GLY A 188 24.33 -3.43 -1.66
N ASP A 189 23.32 -4.05 -2.28
CA ASP A 189 23.38 -4.41 -3.69
C ASP A 189 23.32 -3.15 -4.58
N PRO A 190 24.36 -2.91 -5.41
CA PRO A 190 24.45 -1.70 -6.23
C PRO A 190 23.34 -1.60 -7.29
N ARG A 191 22.62 -2.69 -7.59
CA ARG A 191 21.51 -2.72 -8.56
C ARG A 191 20.27 -1.98 -8.07
N ILE A 192 20.17 -1.69 -6.76
CA ILE A 192 18.98 -1.07 -6.16
C ILE A 192 18.63 0.26 -6.81
N LEU A 193 19.64 1.10 -7.13
CA LEU A 193 19.40 2.40 -7.75
C LEU A 193 18.76 2.24 -9.13
N THR A 194 19.36 1.41 -9.99
CA THR A 194 18.85 1.16 -11.34
C THR A 194 17.42 0.60 -11.27
N PHE A 195 17.17 -0.36 -10.38
CA PHE A 195 15.83 -0.95 -10.21
C PHE A 195 14.78 0.11 -9.82
N VAL A 196 15.10 0.95 -8.84
CA VAL A 196 14.20 2.02 -8.36
C VAL A 196 13.97 3.06 -9.46
N GLN A 197 15.03 3.53 -10.11
CA GLN A 197 14.93 4.54 -11.18
C GLN A 197 14.14 4.03 -12.38
N GLU A 198 14.38 2.80 -12.84
CA GLU A 198 13.61 2.18 -13.92
C GLU A 198 12.13 2.11 -13.60
N ARG A 199 11.77 1.69 -12.37
CA ARG A 199 10.38 1.64 -11.95
C ARG A 199 9.74 3.03 -11.93
N LEU A 200 10.39 4.03 -11.34
CA LEU A 200 9.87 5.39 -11.28
C LEU A 200 9.71 6.00 -12.68
N ASN A 201 10.69 5.79 -13.57
CA ASN A 201 10.63 6.24 -14.96
C ASN A 201 9.47 5.58 -15.72
N ARG A 202 9.24 4.27 -15.52
CA ARG A 202 8.07 3.59 -16.10
C ARG A 202 6.76 4.21 -15.61
N LEU A 203 6.63 4.45 -14.30
CA LEU A 203 5.43 5.06 -13.70
C LEU A 203 5.19 6.48 -14.21
N CYS A 204 6.24 7.27 -14.46
CA CYS A 204 6.13 8.57 -15.12
C CYS A 204 5.66 8.40 -16.59
N GLY A 205 6.25 7.44 -17.32
CA GLY A 205 5.91 7.16 -18.72
C GLY A 205 4.46 6.72 -18.95
N VAL A 206 3.81 6.11 -17.95
CA VAL A 206 2.39 5.72 -17.99
C VAL A 206 1.47 6.73 -17.29
N GLY A 207 1.99 7.86 -16.80
CA GLY A 207 1.21 8.93 -16.17
C GLY A 207 0.70 8.62 -14.75
N VAL A 208 1.23 7.59 -14.09
CA VAL A 208 0.94 7.31 -12.67
C VAL A 208 1.65 8.31 -11.76
N LEU A 209 2.88 8.67 -12.12
CA LEU A 209 3.63 9.73 -11.48
C LEU A 209 3.69 10.96 -12.40
N PRO A 210 3.54 12.18 -11.84
CA PRO A 210 3.80 13.42 -12.58
C PRO A 210 5.23 13.49 -13.14
N ALA A 211 5.42 14.16 -14.28
CA ALA A 211 6.71 14.19 -14.98
C ALA A 211 7.83 14.92 -14.20
N ASP A 212 7.47 15.86 -13.32
CA ASP A 212 8.37 16.53 -12.38
C ASP A 212 8.97 15.56 -11.34
N VAL A 213 8.31 14.42 -11.07
CA VAL A 213 8.88 13.34 -10.25
C VAL A 213 10.10 12.71 -10.90
N ALA A 214 10.27 12.80 -12.23
CA ALA A 214 11.49 12.33 -12.90
C ALA A 214 12.74 13.09 -12.44
N GLN A 215 12.61 14.37 -12.08
CA GLN A 215 13.71 15.15 -11.51
C GLN A 215 14.09 14.65 -10.11
N LEU A 216 13.08 14.31 -9.29
CA LEU A 216 13.30 13.70 -7.97
C LEU A 216 13.93 12.31 -8.09
N ALA A 217 13.50 11.51 -9.07
CA ALA A 217 14.07 10.19 -9.34
C ALA A 217 15.55 10.29 -9.79
N ALA A 218 15.89 11.32 -10.57
CA ALA A 218 17.26 11.59 -10.98
C ALA A 218 18.16 12.07 -9.81
N ALA A 219 17.57 12.66 -8.77
CA ALA A 219 18.28 13.09 -7.57
C ALA A 219 18.47 11.96 -6.54
N LEU A 220 17.90 10.77 -6.76
CA LEU A 220 18.18 9.59 -5.94
C LEU A 220 19.63 9.13 -6.14
N THR A 221 20.28 8.76 -5.05
CA THR A 221 21.63 8.17 -5.05
C THR A 221 21.61 6.82 -4.31
N PRO A 222 22.62 5.95 -4.52
CA PRO A 222 22.70 4.69 -3.80
C PRO A 222 22.71 4.89 -2.28
N GLU A 223 23.35 5.95 -1.79
CA GLU A 223 23.45 6.27 -0.37
C GLU A 223 22.07 6.53 0.25
N ILE A 224 21.20 7.26 -0.46
CA ILE A 224 19.82 7.52 -0.02
C ILE A 224 19.05 6.20 0.09
N LEU A 225 19.15 5.33 -0.91
CA LEU A 225 18.41 4.07 -0.92
C LEU A 225 18.92 3.09 0.14
N HIS A 226 20.25 2.96 0.30
CA HIS A 226 20.83 2.14 1.36
C HIS A 226 20.47 2.66 2.75
N GLU A 227 20.36 3.98 2.94
CA GLU A 227 19.91 4.54 4.19
C GLU A 227 18.44 4.18 4.50
N ILE A 228 17.56 4.18 3.50
CA ILE A 228 16.18 3.68 3.67
C ILE A 228 16.21 2.23 4.14
N VAL A 229 16.95 1.35 3.45
CA VAL A 229 17.04 -0.07 3.81
C VAL A 229 17.58 -0.24 5.24
N ARG A 230 18.65 0.48 5.58
CA ARG A 230 19.24 0.46 6.93
C ARG A 230 18.21 0.83 8.00
N LEU A 231 17.42 1.89 7.78
CA LEU A 231 16.44 2.37 8.76
C LEU A 231 15.26 1.40 8.92
N VAL A 232 14.89 0.65 7.89
CA VAL A 232 13.78 -0.32 7.93
C VAL A 232 14.04 -1.46 8.90
N PHE A 233 15.29 -1.94 8.93
CA PHE A 233 15.72 -3.07 9.76
C PHE A 233 16.34 -2.65 11.09
N GLN A 234 16.44 -1.34 11.35
CA GLN A 234 16.79 -0.89 12.69
C GLN A 234 15.58 -1.02 13.62
N PRO A 235 15.77 -1.48 14.86
CA PRO A 235 14.70 -1.43 15.84
C PRO A 235 14.26 0.03 15.97
N MET A 236 12.99 0.31 15.67
CA MET A 236 12.41 1.60 16.02
C MET A 236 12.55 1.74 17.53
N GLU A 237 13.46 2.59 17.98
CA GLU A 237 13.44 3.05 19.37
C GLU A 237 12.06 3.65 19.57
N ARG A 238 11.22 2.95 20.35
CA ARG A 238 9.89 3.42 20.73
C ARG A 238 10.05 4.79 21.36
N ARG A 239 9.63 5.84 20.66
CA ARG A 239 9.39 7.16 21.24
C ARG A 239 7.93 7.26 21.64
#